data_AF-A0A832TZR9-F1
#
_entry.id   AF-A0A832TZR9-F1
#
_cell.length_a   1.000
_cell.length_b   1.000
_cell.length_c   1.000
_cell.angle_alpha   90.00
_cell.angle_beta   90.00
_cell.angle_gamma   90.00
#
_symmetry.space_group_name_H-M   'P 1'
#
loop_
_entity.id
_entity.type
_entity.pdbx_description
1 polymer ?
#
loop_
_entity_poly.entity_id
_entity_poly.type
_entity_poly.pdbx_seq_one_letter_code
_entity_poly.pdbx_strand_id
1 'polypeptide(L)'
;LVDDSIVRGTTSRRIIDMVRRAGASEIHSRVGSPAIIAPCYLGIDMATRQELIASYKTVKEVESLINADSLGYLSIDGLMRALECDRSDMCLGCLTGEYPVEIPGENCIRKQTRLDDFNNRPESP
;
A
#
# COMPACT_ATOMS: atom_id res chain seq x y z
N LEU A 1 -15.23 0.14 -11.77
CA LEU A 1 -15.38 0.28 -10.31
C LEU A 1 -14.17 1.04 -9.79
N VAL A 2 -14.39 2.00 -8.89
CA VAL A 2 -13.32 2.75 -8.22
C VAL A 2 -13.47 2.51 -6.73
N ASP A 3 -12.37 2.13 -6.08
CA ASP A 3 -12.30 1.91 -4.63
C ASP A 3 -11.05 2.61 -4.08
N ASP A 4 -10.99 2.86 -2.78
CA ASP A 4 -9.85 3.55 -2.18
C ASP A 4 -8.61 2.64 -2.11
N SER A 5 -8.81 1.37 -1.77
CA SER A 5 -7.76 0.42 -1.43
C SER A 5 -8.24 -1.03 -1.59
N ILE A 6 -7.28 -1.96 -1.67
CA ILE A 6 -7.56 -3.40 -1.60
C ILE A 6 -6.61 -4.03 -0.57
N VAL A 7 -7.14 -4.41 0.59
CA VAL A 7 -6.37 -5.03 1.69
C VAL A 7 -6.38 -6.55 1.57
N ARG A 8 -7.53 -7.19 1.87
CA ARG A 8 -7.71 -8.65 1.79
C ARG A 8 -8.34 -9.10 0.46
N GLY A 9 -8.90 -8.17 -0.32
CA GLY A 9 -9.60 -8.42 -1.60
C GLY A 9 -10.98 -9.09 -1.49
N THR A 10 -11.39 -9.57 -0.31
CA THR A 10 -12.69 -10.23 -0.12
C THR A 10 -13.88 -9.31 -0.39
N THR A 11 -13.81 -8.05 0.06
CA THR A 11 -14.83 -7.03 -0.21
C THR A 11 -14.89 -6.70 -1.69
N SER A 12 -13.76 -6.39 -2.31
CA SER A 12 -13.68 -6.06 -3.74
C SER A 12 -14.24 -7.18 -4.60
N ARG A 13 -13.89 -8.45 -4.32
CA ARG A 13 -14.44 -9.62 -5.01
C ARG A 13 -15.97 -9.69 -4.89
N ARG A 14 -16.51 -9.53 -3.68
CA ARG A 14 -17.97 -9.56 -3.46
C ARG A 14 -18.69 -8.48 -4.26
N ILE A 15 -18.14 -7.26 -4.30
CA ILE A 15 -18.69 -6.13 -5.06
C ILE A 15 -18.63 -6.43 -6.56
N ILE A 16 -17.50 -6.91 -7.06
CA ILE A 16 -17.34 -7.27 -8.47
C ILE A 16 -18.34 -8.36 -8.87
N ASP A 17 -18.47 -9.42 -8.07
CA ASP A 17 -19.42 -10.50 -8.33
C ASP A 17 -20.87 -10.00 -8.32
N MET A 18 -21.21 -9.05 -7.43
CA MET A 18 -22.54 -8.42 -7.42
C MET A 18 -22.81 -7.63 -8.70
N VAL A 19 -21.85 -6.82 -9.15
CA VAL A 19 -21.97 -6.01 -10.37
C VAL A 19 -22.04 -6.91 -11.61
N ARG A 20 -21.29 -8.02 -11.64
CA ARG A 20 -21.38 -9.03 -12.71
C ARG A 20 -22.77 -9.65 -12.77
N ARG A 21 -23.32 -10.07 -11.63
CA ARG A 21 -24.68 -10.63 -11.55
C ARG A 21 -25.76 -9.62 -11.96
N ALA A 22 -25.51 -8.32 -11.85
CA ALA A 22 -26.38 -7.27 -12.34
C ALA A 22 -26.34 -7.08 -13.88
N GLY A 23 -25.52 -7.86 -14.60
CA GLY A 23 -25.49 -7.87 -16.07
C GLY A 23 -24.36 -7.04 -16.70
N ALA A 24 -23.37 -6.58 -15.93
CA ALA A 24 -22.22 -5.90 -16.49
C ALA A 24 -21.42 -6.83 -17.41
N SER A 25 -21.08 -6.39 -18.63
CA SER A 25 -20.25 -7.15 -19.59
C SER A 25 -18.79 -7.21 -19.16
N GLU A 26 -18.22 -6.07 -18.76
CA GLU A 26 -16.82 -5.92 -18.30
C GLU A 26 -16.76 -5.07 -17.03
N ILE A 27 -15.87 -5.44 -16.10
CA ILE A 27 -15.63 -4.76 -14.83
C ILE A 27 -14.12 -4.47 -14.74
N HIS A 28 -13.79 -3.20 -14.92
CA HIS A 28 -12.45 -2.69 -14.70
C HIS A 28 -12.37 -2.06 -13.30
N SER A 29 -11.51 -2.59 -12.44
CA SER A 29 -11.27 -2.07 -11.09
C SER A 29 -10.11 -1.08 -11.09
N ARG A 30 -10.29 0.08 -10.47
CA ARG A 30 -9.27 1.13 -10.29
C ARG A 30 -9.19 1.49 -8.82
N VAL A 31 -7.98 1.45 -8.27
CA VAL A 31 -7.74 1.62 -6.83
C VAL A 31 -7.03 2.94 -6.59
N GLY A 32 -7.59 3.77 -5.71
CA GLY A 32 -7.10 5.10 -5.35
C GLY A 32 -5.78 5.12 -4.57
N SER A 33 -5.25 3.94 -4.23
CA SER A 33 -3.95 3.76 -3.58
C SER A 33 -3.02 2.89 -4.44
N PRO A 34 -1.70 2.97 -4.21
CA PRO A 34 -0.79 1.89 -4.55
C PRO A 34 -1.17 0.59 -3.84
N ALA A 35 -0.66 -0.53 -4.33
CA ALA A 35 -0.90 -1.83 -3.72
C ALA A 35 -0.32 -1.87 -2.29
N ILE A 36 -1.11 -2.32 -1.32
CA ILE A 36 -0.68 -2.49 0.07
C ILE A 36 0.03 -3.84 0.18
N ILE A 37 1.35 -3.80 0.30
CA ILE A 37 2.22 -4.99 0.28
C ILE A 37 2.80 -5.32 1.65
N ALA A 38 2.65 -4.44 2.64
CA ALA A 38 3.19 -4.60 3.99
C ALA A 38 2.21 -4.11 5.06
N PRO A 39 2.17 -4.72 6.27
CA PRO A 39 1.34 -4.26 7.38
C PRO A 39 1.83 -2.93 7.94
N CYS A 40 0.95 -2.06 8.43
CA CYS A 40 1.39 -0.88 9.17
C CYS A 40 1.83 -1.25 10.59
N TYR A 41 2.95 -0.67 11.03
CA TYR A 41 3.49 -0.81 12.39
C TYR A 41 3.43 0.49 13.20
N LEU A 42 2.87 1.55 12.61
CA LEU A 42 2.90 2.92 13.14
C LEU A 42 1.51 3.43 13.52
N GLY A 43 0.59 2.50 13.85
CA GLY A 43 -0.70 2.83 14.48
C GLY A 43 -1.94 2.73 13.59
N ILE A 44 -1.82 2.29 12.33
CA ILE A 44 -2.98 1.91 11.52
C ILE A 44 -3.21 0.40 11.68
N ASP A 45 -4.42 0.01 12.10
CA ASP A 45 -4.80 -1.39 12.18
C ASP A 45 -4.91 -1.98 10.77
N MET A 46 -4.09 -3.00 10.48
CA MET A 46 -3.99 -3.65 9.19
C MET A 46 -3.97 -5.17 9.33
N ALA A 47 -4.37 -5.86 8.27
CA ALA A 47 -4.26 -7.30 8.19
C ALA A 47 -2.78 -7.76 8.26
N THR A 48 -2.57 -9.00 8.68
CA THR A 48 -1.23 -9.60 8.68
C THR A 48 -0.69 -9.70 7.25
N ARG A 49 0.64 -9.80 7.13
CA ARG A 49 1.33 -9.86 5.83
C ARG A 49 0.78 -10.97 4.93
N GLN A 50 0.45 -12.13 5.50
CA GLN A 50 -0.12 -13.28 4.80
C GLN A 50 -1.56 -13.05 4.33
N GLU A 51 -2.31 -12.20 5.04
CA GLU A 51 -3.70 -11.86 4.72
C GLU A 51 -3.80 -10.72 3.69
N LEU A 52 -2.73 -9.94 3.48
CA LEU A 52 -2.68 -8.93 2.43
C LEU A 52 -2.66 -9.59 1.06
N ILE A 53 -3.63 -9.24 0.21
CA ILE A 53 -3.79 -9.88 -1.10
C ILE A 53 -2.57 -9.63 -2.00
N ALA A 54 -1.97 -8.45 -1.90
CA ALA A 54 -0.89 -7.99 -2.76
C ALA A 54 0.53 -8.23 -2.21
N SER A 55 0.69 -8.76 -0.99
CA SER A 55 2.03 -8.93 -0.39
C SER A 55 2.96 -9.86 -1.18
N TYR A 56 2.39 -10.83 -1.90
CA TYR A 56 3.14 -11.85 -2.64
C TYR A 56 2.54 -12.15 -4.00
N LYS A 57 1.79 -11.20 -4.56
CA LYS A 57 1.05 -11.39 -5.82
C LYS A 57 1.27 -10.22 -6.74
N THR A 58 1.45 -10.53 -8.00
CA THR A 58 1.44 -9.56 -9.09
C THR A 58 0.05 -8.94 -9.22
N VAL A 59 -0.03 -7.76 -9.86
CA VAL A 59 -1.32 -7.11 -10.15
C VAL A 59 -2.26 -8.04 -10.93
N LYS A 60 -1.72 -8.88 -11.82
CA LYS A 60 -2.52 -9.84 -12.63
C LYS A 60 -3.08 -10.99 -11.80
N GLU A 61 -2.34 -11.48 -10.82
CA GLU A 61 -2.86 -12.47 -9.88
C GLU A 61 -3.93 -11.86 -8.98
N VAL A 62 -3.77 -10.61 -8.52
CA VAL A 62 -4.81 -9.93 -7.74
C VAL A 62 -6.07 -9.67 -8.57
N GLU A 63 -5.92 -9.22 -9.83
CA GLU A 63 -7.01 -9.05 -10.81
C GLU A 63 -7.86 -10.31 -10.92
N SER A 64 -7.18 -11.46 -11.09
CA SER A 64 -7.82 -12.76 -11.19
C SER A 64 -8.53 -13.17 -9.89
N LEU A 65 -7.91 -12.91 -8.73
CA LEU A 65 -8.49 -13.28 -7.42
C LEU A 65 -9.74 -12.49 -7.05
N ILE A 66 -9.87 -11.26 -7.55
CA ILE A 66 -11.06 -10.42 -7.32
C ILE A 66 -12.09 -10.52 -8.45
N ASN A 67 -11.85 -11.37 -9.47
CA ASN A 67 -12.70 -11.55 -10.64
C ASN A 67 -12.90 -10.30 -11.53
N ALA A 68 -11.92 -9.39 -11.57
CA ALA A 68 -11.98 -8.22 -12.45
C ALA A 68 -11.46 -8.54 -13.87
N ASP A 69 -12.01 -7.88 -14.89
CA ASP A 69 -11.49 -7.97 -16.27
C ASP A 69 -10.21 -7.15 -16.46
N SER A 70 -10.03 -6.08 -15.68
CA SER A 70 -8.74 -5.41 -15.52
C SER A 70 -8.59 -4.77 -14.15
N LEU A 71 -7.38 -4.74 -13.62
CA LEU A 71 -7.04 -4.04 -12.37
C LEU A 71 -5.94 -3.00 -12.60
N GLY A 72 -6.15 -1.80 -12.04
CA GLY A 72 -5.12 -0.76 -11.99
C GLY A 72 -5.04 -0.15 -10.60
N TYR A 73 -3.82 -0.02 -10.09
CA TYR A 73 -3.51 0.72 -8.86
C TYR A 73 -2.96 2.10 -9.19
N LEU A 74 -3.16 3.07 -8.30
CA LEU A 74 -2.44 4.34 -8.37
C LEU A 74 -0.94 4.05 -8.23
N SER A 75 -0.10 4.67 -9.07
CA SER A 75 1.35 4.56 -8.91
C SER A 75 1.81 5.40 -7.71
N ILE A 76 2.93 5.02 -7.09
CA ILE A 76 3.52 5.84 -6.01
C ILE A 76 3.84 7.24 -6.52
N ASP A 77 4.39 7.39 -7.73
CA ASP A 77 4.63 8.71 -8.32
C ASP A 77 3.33 9.49 -8.53
N GLY A 78 2.25 8.80 -8.94
CA GLY A 78 0.93 9.40 -9.07
C GLY A 78 0.38 9.90 -7.72
N LEU A 79 0.57 9.11 -6.66
CA LEU A 79 0.21 9.50 -5.29
C LEU A 79 0.97 10.75 -4.83
N MET A 80 2.29 10.79 -5.05
CA MET A 80 3.11 11.95 -4.67
C MET A 80 2.69 13.21 -5.42
N ARG A 81 2.44 13.09 -6.73
CA ARG A 81 1.93 14.22 -7.53
C ARG A 81 0.57 14.72 -7.06
N ALA A 82 -0.32 13.81 -6.66
CA ALA A 82 -1.66 14.18 -6.20
C ALA A 82 -1.65 14.86 -4.82
N LEU A 83 -0.65 14.56 -3.98
CA LEU A 83 -0.50 15.13 -2.64
C LEU A 83 0.43 16.34 -2.60
N GLU A 84 1.04 16.71 -3.74
CA GLU A 84 2.01 17.80 -3.85
C GLU A 84 3.13 17.71 -2.80
N CYS A 85 3.61 16.49 -2.52
CA CYS A 85 4.63 16.22 -1.51
C CYS A 85 5.76 15.33 -2.04
N ASP A 86 6.94 15.48 -1.46
CA ASP A 86 8.08 14.61 -1.78
C ASP A 86 7.97 13.25 -1.09
N ARG A 87 8.57 12.23 -1.71
CA ARG A 87 8.67 10.87 -1.11
C ARG A 87 9.39 10.89 0.25
N SER A 88 10.27 11.86 0.49
CA SER A 88 10.97 12.02 1.77
C SER A 88 10.02 12.39 2.90
N ASP A 89 8.89 13.04 2.59
CA ASP A 89 8.02 13.65 3.59
C ASP A 89 6.82 12.74 3.94
N MET A 90 6.68 11.63 3.22
CA MET A 90 5.63 10.63 3.44
C MET A 90 6.20 9.31 3.97
N CYS A 91 5.45 8.69 4.88
CA CYS A 91 5.65 7.28 5.20
C CYS A 91 5.00 6.43 4.10
N LEU A 92 5.82 5.63 3.41
CA LEU A 92 5.37 4.72 2.35
C LEU A 92 5.55 3.25 2.74
N GLY A 93 5.77 2.95 4.03
CA GLY A 93 6.15 1.61 4.50
C GLY A 93 5.16 0.52 4.08
N CYS A 94 3.86 0.77 4.19
CA CYS A 94 2.83 -0.21 3.81
C CYS A 94 2.82 -0.52 2.30
N LEU A 95 3.39 0.37 1.48
CA LEU A 95 3.38 0.34 0.01
C LEU A 95 4.72 -0.11 -0.58
N THR A 96 5.80 -0.05 0.20
CA THR A 96 7.18 -0.29 -0.25
C THR A 96 7.92 -1.34 0.59
N GLY A 97 7.47 -1.60 1.82
CA GLY A 97 8.24 -2.34 2.83
C GLY A 97 9.38 -1.52 3.47
N GLU A 98 9.49 -0.23 3.15
CA GLU A 98 10.52 0.68 3.67
C GLU A 98 9.93 1.65 4.71
N TYR A 99 10.28 1.45 5.98
CA TYR A 99 9.74 2.22 7.10
C TYR A 99 10.72 3.32 7.56
N PRO A 100 10.21 4.45 8.08
CA PRO A 100 11.04 5.56 8.56
C PRO A 100 11.80 5.26 9.87
N VAL A 101 11.44 4.15 10.52
CA VAL A 101 12.01 3.63 11.77
C VAL A 101 12.29 2.14 11.63
N GLU A 102 13.11 1.60 12.51
CA GLU A 102 13.46 0.18 12.48
C GLU A 102 12.29 -0.68 12.96
N ILE A 103 11.85 -1.56 12.07
CA ILE A 103 10.83 -2.56 12.32
C ILE A 103 11.43 -3.94 12.04
N PRO A 104 11.33 -4.91 12.98
CA PRO A 104 11.84 -6.25 12.75
C PRO A 104 11.24 -6.89 11.49
N GLY A 105 12.11 -7.30 10.55
CA GLY A 105 11.71 -7.97 9.31
C GLY A 105 11.38 -7.03 8.14
N GLU A 106 11.45 -5.72 8.33
CA GLU A 106 11.24 -4.72 7.28
C GLU A 106 12.50 -3.92 6.97
N ASN A 107 12.51 -3.24 5.83
CA ASN A 107 13.60 -2.32 5.49
C ASN A 107 13.41 -0.99 6.22
N CYS A 108 14.52 -0.38 6.67
CA CYS A 108 14.50 0.91 7.35
C CYS A 108 15.17 1.98 6.48
N ILE A 109 14.39 2.98 6.07
CA ILE A 109 14.90 4.25 5.55
C ILE A 109 15.00 5.21 6.72
N ARG A 110 16.12 5.15 7.44
CA ARG A 110 16.33 5.87 8.70
C ARG A 110 16.19 7.39 8.49
N LYS A 111 15.00 7.94 8.78
CA LYS A 111 14.73 9.39 8.74
C LYS A 111 14.76 10.02 10.13
N GLN A 112 14.60 9.22 11.18
CA GLN A 112 14.66 9.68 12.56
C GLN A 112 16.03 9.35 13.19
N THR A 113 16.65 10.36 13.80
CA THR A 113 17.87 10.17 14.58
C THR A 113 17.53 9.50 15.90
N ARG A 114 18.29 8.45 16.28
CA ARG A 114 18.11 7.86 17.61
C ARG A 114 18.58 8.83 18.69
N LEU A 115 18.00 8.74 19.88
CA LEU A 115 18.41 9.58 21.00
C LEU A 115 19.91 9.44 21.31
N ASP A 116 20.43 8.21 21.20
CA ASP A 116 21.86 7.91 21.39
C ASP A 116 22.74 8.62 20.35
N ASP A 117 22.25 8.77 19.12
CA ASP A 117 22.95 9.46 18.03
C ASP A 117 22.85 10.99 18.18
N PHE A 118 21.79 11.49 18.83
CA PHE A 118 21.59 12.92 19.09
C PHE A 118 22.62 13.46 20.09
N ASN A 119 22.88 12.71 21.16
CA ASN A 119 23.85 13.09 22.19
C ASN A 119 25.31 13.04 21.71
N ASN A 120 25.57 12.40 20.57
CA ASN A 120 26.91 12.24 19.98
C ASN A 120 27.10 13.06 18.71
N ARG A 121 26.21 14.01 18.40
CA ARG A 121 26.41 14.89 17.24
C ARG A 121 27.58 15.84 17.50
N PRO A 122 28.51 16.01 16.56
CA PRO A 122 29.48 17.10 16.66
C PRO A 122 28.72 18.43 16.74
N GLU A 123 29.14 19.31 17.65
CA GLU A 123 28.60 20.66 17.73
C GLU A 123 28.68 21.30 16.33
N SER A 124 27.55 21.82 15.85
CA SER A 124 27.51 22.52 14.56
C SER A 124 28.40 23.76 14.65
N PRO A 125 29.15 24.11 13.58
CA PRO A 125 30.03 25.28 13.58
C PRO A 125 29.28 26.59 13.80
#